data_AF-A0A7X6TVY2-F1
#
_entry.id   AF-A0A7X6TVY2-F1
#
_cell.length_a   1.000
_cell.length_b   1.000
_cell.length_c   1.000
_cell.angle_alpha   90.00
_cell.angle_beta   90.00
_cell.angle_gamma   90.00
#
_symmetry.space_group_name_H-M   'P 1'
#
loop_
_entity.id
_entity.type
_entity.pdbx_description
1 polymer ?
#
loop_
_entity_poly.entity_id
_entity_poly.type
_entity_poly.pdbx_seq_one_letter_code
_entity_poly.pdbx_strand_id
1 'polypeptide(L)' 'MEDNGLTPEILDKLTKTCLCKQIPRSKVKALIRKGARTFAEIHEATGAGTGACGGTRCIPKVEQLIEDYEEGLWE' A
#
# COMPACT_ATOMS: atom_id res chain seq x y z
N MET A 1 23.52 -9.42 18.62
CA MET A 1 22.58 -8.42 18.08
C MET A 1 21.42 -9.24 17.57
N GLU A 2 20.26 -9.22 18.25
CA GLU A 2 19.10 -9.99 17.82
C GLU A 2 18.63 -9.54 16.43
N ASP A 3 18.92 -10.37 15.42
CA ASP A 3 18.26 -10.33 14.12
C ASP A 3 16.78 -10.68 14.32
N ASN A 4 15.97 -9.67 14.63
CA ASN A 4 14.51 -9.78 14.58
C ASN A 4 14.11 -10.07 13.13
N GLY A 5 14.03 -11.36 12.75
CA GLY A 5 13.74 -11.92 11.42
C GLY A 5 12.43 -11.47 10.77
N LEU A 6 12.20 -10.17 10.71
CA LEU A 6 11.14 -9.47 10.03
C LEU A 6 11.61 -9.21 8.61
N THR A 7 11.29 -10.14 7.71
CA THR A 7 11.48 -9.89 6.29
C THR A 7 10.58 -8.72 5.84
N PRO A 8 10.98 -7.95 4.81
CA PRO A 8 10.17 -6.85 4.28
C PRO A 8 8.75 -7.31 3.89
N GLU A 9 8.57 -8.57 3.47
CA GLU A 9 7.24 -9.16 3.20
C GLU A 9 6.37 -9.32 4.45
N ILE A 10 6.95 -9.66 5.60
CA ILE A 10 6.23 -9.77 6.87
C ILE A 10 5.79 -8.37 7.33
N LEU A 11 6.68 -7.39 7.25
CA LEU A 11 6.38 -5.98 7.53
C LEU A 11 5.23 -5.45 6.68
N ASP A 12 5.18 -5.84 5.40
CA ASP A 12 4.17 -5.39 4.45
C ASP A 12 2.77 -5.98 4.73
N LYS A 13 2.71 -7.20 5.27
CA LYS A 13 1.46 -7.81 5.73
C LYS A 13 0.95 -7.20 7.03
N LEU A 14 1.85 -6.75 7.91
CA LEU A 14 1.50 -6.13 9.19
C LEU A 14 1.15 -4.64 9.04
N THR A 15 1.75 -3.96 8.07
CA THR A 15 1.55 -2.52 7.85
C THR A 15 0.24 -2.26 7.12
N LYS A 16 -0.64 -1.46 7.72
CA LYS A 16 -1.90 -1.03 7.12
C LYS A 16 -1.69 0.28 6.35
N THR A 17 -1.88 0.26 5.04
CA THR A 17 -1.86 1.47 4.19
C THR A 17 -3.09 2.33 4.43
N CYS A 18 -4.28 1.71 4.54
CA CYS A 18 -5.50 2.41 4.93
C CYS A 18 -5.92 1.99 6.33
N LEU A 19 -5.77 2.88 7.31
CA LEU A 19 -6.08 2.58 8.71
C LEU A 19 -7.59 2.41 8.96
N CYS A 20 -8.42 3.27 8.35
CA CYS A 20 -9.86 3.25 8.58
C CYS A 20 -10.58 2.07 7.90
N LYS A 21 -10.12 1.65 6.72
CA LYS A 21 -10.62 0.47 5.99
C LYS A 21 -9.80 -0.79 6.28
N GLN A 22 -8.78 -0.69 7.12
CA GLN A 22 -7.85 -1.77 7.47
C GLN A 22 -7.23 -2.48 6.26
N ILE A 23 -6.88 -1.72 5.22
CA ILE A 23 -6.28 -2.27 4.00
C ILE A 23 -4.78 -2.43 4.22
N PRO A 24 -4.23 -3.66 4.14
CA PRO A 24 -2.81 -3.91 4.31
C PRO A 24 -2.01 -3.43 3.10
N ARG A 25 -0.73 -3.10 3.32
CA ARG A 25 0.21 -2.68 2.26
C ARG A 25 0.38 -3.77 1.21
N SER A 26 0.30 -5.03 1.62
CA SER A 26 0.44 -6.19 0.73
C SER A 26 -0.61 -6.22 -0.37
N LYS A 27 -1.85 -5.81 -0.06
CA LYS A 27 -2.93 -5.74 -1.04
C LYS A 27 -2.71 -4.63 -2.06
N VAL A 28 -2.21 -3.47 -1.60
CA VAL A 28 -1.86 -2.34 -2.47
C VAL A 28 -0.71 -2.74 -3.40
N LYS A 29 0.38 -3.30 -2.86
CA LYS A 29 1.51 -3.78 -3.65
C LYS A 29 1.12 -4.85 -4.66
N ALA A 30 0.24 -5.77 -4.29
CA ALA A 30 -0.26 -6.80 -5.20
C ALA A 30 -1.04 -6.19 -6.40
N LEU A 31 -1.75 -5.08 -6.20
CA LEU A 31 -2.43 -4.38 -7.30
C LEU A 31 -1.46 -3.63 -8.19
N ILE A 32 -0.44 -3.00 -7.60
CA ILE A 32 0.63 -2.31 -8.35
C ILE A 32 1.36 -3.32 -9.26
N ARG A 33 1.71 -4.50 -8.73
CA ARG A 33 2.29 -5.61 -9.52
C ARG A 33 1.37 -6.13 -10.62
N LYS A 34 0.05 -6.05 -10.43
CA LYS A 34 -0.94 -6.40 -11.46
C LYS A 34 -1.07 -5.33 -12.55
N GLY A 35 -0.44 -4.17 -12.38
CA GLY A 35 -0.42 -3.09 -13.35
C GLY A 35 -1.13 -1.82 -12.91
N ALA A 36 -1.63 -1.71 -11.67
CA ALA A 36 -2.22 -0.46 -11.19
C ALA A 36 -1.15 0.62 -11.06
N ARG A 37 -1.30 1.74 -11.77
CA ARG A 37 -0.36 2.88 -11.78
C ARG A 37 -0.94 4.15 -11.20
N THR A 38 -2.19 4.11 -10.75
CA THR A 38 -2.85 5.28 -10.18
C THR A 38 -3.58 4.95 -8.88
N PHE A 39 -3.74 5.96 -8.02
CA PHE A 39 -4.58 5.82 -6.83
C PHE A 39 -6.02 5.45 -7.21
N ALA A 40 -6.55 5.94 -8.33
CA ALA A 40 -7.91 5.66 -8.78
C ALA A 40 -8.14 4.16 -9.04
N GLU A 41 -7.21 3.48 -9.71
CA GLU A 41 -7.32 2.03 -9.93
C GLU A 41 -7.27 1.25 -8.61
N ILE A 42 -6.39 1.66 -7.70
CA ILE A 42 -6.28 1.03 -6.37
C ILE A 42 -7.52 1.33 -5.53
N HIS A 43 -8.08 2.53 -5.63
CA HIS A 43 -9.32 2.95 -5.01
C HIS A 43 -10.48 2.08 -5.48
N GLU A 44 -10.63 1.87 -6.79
CA GLU A 44 -11.70 1.05 -7.36
C GLU A 44 -11.58 -0.41 -6.89
N ALA A 45 -10.36 -0.96 -6.89
CA ALA A 45 -10.12 -2.35 -6.50
C ALA A 45 -10.19 -2.62 -4.99
N THR A 46 -9.93 -1.61 -4.14
CA THR A 46 -9.83 -1.79 -2.68
C THR A 46 -10.85 -1.03 -1.85
N GLY A 47 -11.47 0.00 -2.42
CA GLY A 47 -12.28 0.99 -1.70
C GLY A 47 -11.46 1.94 -0.80
N ALA A 48 -10.12 1.95 -0.88
CA ALA A 48 -9.28 2.87 -0.12
C ALA A 48 -9.66 4.31 -0.44
N GLY A 49 -9.87 5.16 0.58
CA GLY A 49 -10.26 6.56 0.38
C GLY A 49 -11.75 6.86 0.59
N THR A 50 -12.62 5.85 0.59
CA THR A 50 -14.06 6.01 0.91
C THR A 50 -14.39 5.90 2.40
N GLY A 51 -13.37 5.86 3.27
CA GLY A 51 -13.57 5.74 4.71
C GLY A 51 -13.85 7.08 5.39
N ALA A 52 -14.07 7.06 6.70
CA ALA A 52 -14.35 8.26 7.51
C ALA A 52 -13.27 9.37 7.43
N CYS A 53 -12.04 9.03 7.01
CA CYS A 53 -10.97 9.99 6.81
C CYS A 53 -10.86 10.53 5.37
N GLY A 54 -11.76 10.16 4.45
CA GLY A 54 -11.79 10.67 3.08
C GLY A 54 -10.52 10.42 2.25
N GLY A 55 -9.67 9.46 2.65
CA GLY A 55 -8.44 9.14 1.94
C GLY A 55 -7.21 9.96 2.32
N THR A 56 -7.34 11.00 3.15
CA THR A 56 -6.23 11.90 3.52
C THR A 56 -4.98 11.18 4.05
N ARG A 57 -5.15 10.00 4.66
CA ARG A 57 -4.04 9.22 5.24
C ARG A 57 -3.45 8.16 4.30
N CYS A 58 -4.24 7.65 3.37
CA CYS A 58 -3.83 6.53 2.53
C CYS A 58 -3.45 6.95 1.12
N ILE A 59 -4.06 8.02 0.57
CA ILE A 59 -3.74 8.56 -0.76
C ILE A 59 -2.23 8.81 -0.91
N PRO A 60 -1.58 9.67 -0.09
CA PRO A 60 -0.17 9.98 -0.27
C PRO A 60 0.74 8.74 -0.08
N LYS A 61 0.33 7.78 0.78
CA LYS A 61 1.07 6.54 0.97
C LYS A 61 0.99 5.58 -0.21
N VAL A 62 -0.15 5.57 -0.90
CA VAL A 62 -0.38 4.75 -2.09
C VAL A 62 0.35 5.36 -3.28
N GLU A 63 0.30 6.68 -3.43
CA GLU A 63 1.03 7.41 -4.47
C GLU A 63 2.54 7.18 -4.33
N GLN A 64 3.09 7.36 -3.12
CA GLN A 64 4.51 7.06 -2.87
C GLN A 64 4.85 5.59 -3.19
N LEU A 65 3.95 4.64 -2.86
CA LEU A 65 4.15 3.23 -3.17
C LEU A 65 4.25 2.95 -4.67
N ILE A 66 3.44 3.63 -5.47
CA ILE A 66 3.45 3.52 -6.93
C ILE A 66 4.76 4.11 -7.45
N GLU A 67 5.12 5.32 -7.00
CA GLU A 67 6.35 6.00 -7.40
C GLU A 67 7.59 5.16 -7.05
N ASP A 68 7.67 4.64 -5.82
CA ASP A 68 8.74 3.76 -5.38
C ASP A 68 8.85 2.49 -6.26
N TYR A 69 7.73 1.99 -6.80
CA TYR A 69 7.72 0.83 -7.70
C TYR A 69 8.17 1.21 -9.12
N GLU A 70 7.82 2.39 -9.59
CA GLU A 70 8.25 2.93 -10.89
C GLU A 70 9.74 3.26 -10.90
N GLU A 71 10.27 3.74 -9.78
CA GLU A 71 11.71 3.96 -9.58
C GLU A 71 12.49 2.67 -9.30
N GLY A 72 11.81 1.52 -9.16
CA GLY A 72 12.45 0.23 -8.92
C GLY A 72 13.03 0.07 -7.50
N LEU A 73 12.53 0.84 -6.53
CA LEU A 73 12.95 0.75 -5.11
C LEU A 73 12.43 -0.51 -4.43
N TRP A 74 11.41 -1.17 -5.00
CA TRP A 74 10.92 -2.46 -4.54
C TRP A 74 10.22 -3.23 -5.67
N GLU A 75 10.18 -4.55 -5.53
CA GLU A 75 9.61 -5.49 -6.51
C GLU A 75 8.51 -6.33 -5.90
#